data_AF-A0A636GDF5-F1
#
_entry.id   AF-A0A636GDF5-F1
#
_cell.length_a   1.000
_cell.length_b   1.000
_cell.length_c   1.000
_cell.angle_alpha   90.00
_cell.angle_beta   90.00
_cell.angle_gamma   90.00
#
_symmetry.space_group_name_H-M   'P 1'
#
loop_
_entity.id
_entity.type
_entity.pdbx_description
1 polymer ?
#
loop_
_entity_poly.entity_id
_entity_poly.type
_entity_poly.pdbx_seq_one_letter_code
_entity_poly.pdbx_strand_id
1 'polypeptide(L)'
;MIILFNVIFRILHMLMVLMPSQNAFKIWLRQMAEDVLLMEHVAADIRLAGELFRLKSRYSGGGIASAELIAERILHSAAYRLGRAIFHGLPSRWPVWMIHELERRGAFIEEAFWCEGRSYGYQDACDYDC
;
A
#
# COMPACT_ATOMS: atom_id res chain seq x y z
N MET A 1 -4.71 -2.07 -10.75
CA MET A 1 -3.96 -1.18 -9.84
C MET A 1 -2.45 -1.28 -10.04
N ILE A 2 -1.81 -2.45 -9.86
CA ILE A 2 -0.34 -2.60 -10.02
C ILE A 2 0.20 -2.06 -11.35
N ILE A 3 -0.42 -2.42 -12.49
CA ILE A 3 0.00 -1.91 -13.82
C ILE A 3 -0.14 -0.38 -13.90
N LEU A 4 -1.21 0.19 -13.35
CA LEU A 4 -1.44 1.62 -13.33
C LEU A 4 -0.33 2.34 -12.56
N PHE A 5 -0.02 1.87 -11.35
CA PHE A 5 1.05 2.46 -10.52
C PHE A 5 2.41 2.36 -11.21
N ASN A 6 2.73 1.23 -11.83
CA ASN A 6 3.94 1.07 -12.65
C ASN A 6 4.04 2.12 -13.77
N VAL A 7 2.93 2.37 -14.48
CA VAL A 7 2.89 3.38 -15.55
C VAL A 7 3.11 4.78 -14.98
N ILE A 8 2.40 5.14 -13.91
CA ILE A 8 2.55 6.44 -13.24
C ILE A 8 3.99 6.63 -12.75
N PHE A 9 4.57 5.62 -12.09
CA PHE A 9 5.94 5.67 -11.60
C PHE A 9 6.94 5.92 -12.72
N ARG A 10 6.80 5.22 -13.85
CA ARG A 10 7.68 5.43 -15.01
C ARG A 10 7.58 6.85 -15.56
N ILE A 11 6.37 7.42 -15.63
CA ILE A 11 6.17 8.82 -16.05
C ILE A 11 6.87 9.78 -15.08
N LEU A 12 6.64 9.63 -13.78
CA LEU A 12 7.28 10.47 -12.75
C LEU A 12 8.80 10.35 -12.79
N HIS A 13 9.33 9.13 -12.96
CA HIS A 13 10.74 8.87 -13.07
C HIS A 13 11.36 9.54 -14.30
N MET A 14 10.71 9.44 -15.46
CA MET A 14 11.17 10.14 -16.67
C MET A 14 11.19 11.66 -16.48
N LEU A 15 10.13 12.24 -15.88
CA LEU A 15 10.10 13.67 -15.55
C LEU A 15 11.24 14.08 -14.60
N MET A 16 11.56 13.24 -13.61
CA MET A 16 12.65 13.49 -12.66
C MET A 16 14.03 13.50 -13.33
N VAL A 17 14.26 12.62 -14.32
CA VAL A 17 15.52 12.55 -15.08
C VAL A 17 15.72 13.80 -15.94
N LEU A 18 14.65 14.35 -16.48
CA LEU A 18 14.68 15.53 -17.34
C LEU A 18 14.91 16.86 -16.58
N MET A 19 14.81 16.84 -15.25
CA MET A 19 14.85 18.06 -14.43
C MET A 19 16.19 18.27 -13.70
N PRO A 20 16.70 19.53 -13.62
CA PRO A 20 17.90 19.87 -12.84
C PRO A 20 17.78 19.52 -11.36
N SER A 21 18.89 19.18 -10.70
CA SER A 21 18.93 18.62 -9.33
C SER A 21 18.46 19.57 -8.22
N GLN A 22 18.51 20.89 -8.42
CA GLN A 22 18.18 21.90 -7.40
C GLN A 22 16.74 22.46 -7.49
N ASN A 23 15.86 21.82 -8.26
CA ASN A 23 14.50 22.29 -8.42
C ASN A 23 13.58 21.71 -7.32
N ALA A 24 12.84 22.55 -6.60
CA ALA A 24 11.79 22.13 -5.66
C ALA A 24 10.76 21.21 -6.32
N PHE A 25 10.54 21.38 -7.63
CA PHE A 25 9.72 20.49 -8.45
C PHE A 25 10.25 19.06 -8.49
N LYS A 26 11.58 18.87 -8.46
CA LYS A 26 12.20 17.53 -8.44
C LYS A 26 12.00 16.84 -7.10
N ILE A 27 12.02 17.59 -6.00
CA ILE A 27 11.69 17.07 -4.66
C ILE A 27 10.23 16.63 -4.63
N TRP A 28 9.33 17.46 -5.15
CA TRP A 28 7.91 17.12 -5.29
C TRP A 28 7.70 15.85 -6.14
N LEU A 29 8.35 15.75 -7.30
CA LEU A 29 8.29 14.55 -8.15
C LEU A 29 8.78 13.29 -7.44
N ARG A 30 9.84 13.40 -6.61
CA ARG A 30 10.34 12.29 -5.81
C ARG A 30 9.29 11.83 -4.80
N GLN A 31 8.68 12.75 -4.07
CA GLN A 31 7.61 12.42 -3.12
C GLN A 31 6.44 11.69 -3.81
N MET A 32 6.03 12.19 -4.98
CA MET A 32 5.00 11.54 -5.78
C MET A 32 5.43 10.13 -6.21
N ALA A 33 6.69 9.94 -6.61
CA ALA A 33 7.18 8.62 -7.01
C ALA A 33 7.23 7.64 -5.83
N GLU A 34 7.64 8.10 -4.65
CA GLU A 34 7.65 7.31 -3.41
C GLU A 34 6.23 6.88 -3.00
N ASP A 35 5.27 7.80 -3.06
CA ASP A 35 3.85 7.48 -2.81
C ASP A 35 3.34 6.40 -3.78
N VAL A 36 3.70 6.47 -5.06
CA VAL A 36 3.29 5.48 -6.08
C VAL A 36 3.91 4.11 -5.81
N LEU A 37 5.19 4.06 -5.48
CA LEU A 37 5.86 2.81 -5.11
C LEU A 37 5.21 2.17 -3.88
N LEU A 38 4.85 2.98 -2.88
CA LEU A 38 4.12 2.52 -1.71
C LEU A 38 2.76 1.93 -2.11
N MET A 39 1.97 2.66 -2.90
CA MET A 39 0.65 2.19 -3.35
C MET A 39 0.74 0.94 -4.24
N GLU A 40 1.79 0.82 -5.06
CA GLU A 40 2.09 -0.38 -5.83
C GLU A 40 2.38 -1.58 -4.93
N HIS A 41 3.24 -1.38 -3.93
CA HIS A 41 3.61 -2.42 -2.98
C HIS A 41 2.39 -2.90 -2.19
N VAL A 42 1.58 -1.97 -1.67
CA VAL A 42 0.30 -2.27 -1.01
C VAL A 42 -0.62 -3.07 -1.94
N ALA A 43 -0.74 -2.68 -3.23
CA ALA A 43 -1.55 -3.43 -4.19
C ALA A 43 -1.03 -4.85 -4.46
N ALA A 44 0.29 -5.03 -4.49
CA ALA A 44 0.93 -6.34 -4.65
C ALA A 44 0.70 -7.23 -3.43
N ASP A 45 0.85 -6.67 -2.23
CA ASP A 45 0.65 -7.37 -0.96
C ASP A 45 -0.80 -7.80 -0.77
N ILE A 46 -1.78 -6.92 -1.08
CA ILE A 46 -3.22 -7.29 -1.07
C ILE A 46 -3.47 -8.47 -2.02
N ARG A 47 -2.89 -8.43 -3.22
CA ARG A 47 -3.05 -9.52 -4.19
C ARG A 47 -2.47 -10.83 -3.65
N LEU A 48 -1.26 -10.78 -3.11
CA LEU A 48 -0.57 -11.94 -2.57
C LEU A 48 -1.32 -12.53 -1.36
N ALA A 49 -1.75 -11.70 -0.42
CA ALA A 49 -2.57 -12.13 0.71
C ALA A 49 -3.87 -12.79 0.21
N GLY A 50 -4.55 -12.18 -0.75
CA GLY A 50 -5.77 -12.76 -1.34
C GLY A 50 -5.54 -14.11 -2.05
N GLU A 51 -4.40 -14.31 -2.70
CA GLU A 51 -4.02 -15.60 -3.28
C GLU A 51 -3.79 -16.67 -2.20
N LEU A 52 -3.12 -16.31 -1.09
CA LEU A 52 -2.89 -17.21 0.04
C LEU A 52 -4.20 -17.58 0.77
N PHE A 53 -5.10 -16.63 0.99
CA PHE A 53 -6.44 -16.91 1.53
C PHE A 53 -7.28 -17.81 0.61
N ARG A 54 -7.15 -17.65 -0.72
CA ARG A 54 -7.82 -18.55 -1.68
C ARG A 54 -7.23 -19.95 -1.67
N LEU A 55 -5.93 -20.11 -1.48
CA LEU A 55 -5.29 -21.42 -1.33
C LEU A 55 -5.84 -22.17 -0.11
N LYS A 56 -6.07 -21.48 1.02
CA LYS A 56 -6.77 -22.03 2.19
C LYS A 56 -8.13 -22.62 1.84
N SER A 57 -8.94 -21.94 1.05
CA SER A 57 -10.28 -22.44 0.68
C SER A 57 -10.26 -23.74 -0.13
N ARG A 58 -9.13 -24.07 -0.79
CA ARG A 58 -9.02 -25.21 -1.71
C ARG A 58 -8.33 -26.44 -1.14
N TYR A 59 -7.57 -26.28 -0.07
CA TYR A 59 -6.80 -27.37 0.53
C TYR A 59 -7.16 -27.52 2.00
N SER A 60 -6.98 -28.71 2.58
CA SER A 60 -7.18 -28.97 4.02
C SER A 60 -5.97 -29.75 4.54
N GLY A 61 -5.06 -29.08 5.26
CA GLY A 61 -3.83 -29.70 5.79
C GLY A 61 -2.92 -28.70 6.54
N GLY A 62 -1.94 -29.20 7.31
CA GLY A 62 -1.13 -28.41 8.25
C GLY A 62 -0.29 -27.26 7.65
N GLY A 63 0.03 -27.28 6.35
CA GLY A 63 0.69 -26.15 5.67
C GLY A 63 -0.18 -24.90 5.51
N ILE A 64 -1.49 -25.02 5.75
CA ILE A 64 -2.49 -23.97 5.52
C ILE A 64 -2.55 -22.99 6.69
N ALA A 65 -2.40 -23.48 7.93
CA ALA A 65 -2.33 -22.61 9.10
C ALA A 65 -1.12 -21.65 9.04
N SER A 66 0.00 -22.12 8.46
CA SER A 66 1.18 -21.26 8.23
C SER A 66 0.96 -20.26 7.10
N ALA A 67 0.30 -20.64 6.01
CA ALA A 67 -0.01 -19.75 4.90
C ALA A 67 -1.02 -18.66 5.28
N GLU A 68 -1.98 -18.98 6.14
CA GLU A 68 -2.95 -18.04 6.71
C GLU A 68 -2.26 -16.97 7.55
N LEU A 69 -1.43 -17.38 8.51
CA LEU A 69 -0.70 -16.42 9.36
C LEU A 69 0.23 -15.52 8.54
N ILE A 70 0.81 -16.04 7.45
CA ILE A 70 1.58 -15.24 6.50
C ILE A 70 0.68 -14.25 5.75
N ALA A 71 -0.48 -14.67 5.26
CA ALA A 71 -1.43 -13.83 4.54
C ALA A 71 -1.93 -12.68 5.43
N GLU A 72 -2.29 -12.99 6.67
CA GLU A 72 -2.71 -12.00 7.68
C GLU A 72 -1.61 -10.99 7.95
N ARG A 73 -0.37 -11.44 8.17
CA ARG A 73 0.77 -10.55 8.39
C ARG A 73 1.05 -9.64 7.19
N ILE A 74 0.97 -10.17 5.97
CA ILE A 74 1.15 -9.39 4.74
C ILE A 74 0.05 -8.33 4.63
N LEU A 75 -1.21 -8.73 4.80
CA LEU A 75 -2.36 -7.85 4.71
C LEU A 75 -2.30 -6.74 5.77
N HIS A 76 -2.01 -7.10 7.01
CA HIS A 76 -1.84 -6.17 8.12
C HIS A 76 -0.69 -5.18 7.87
N SER A 77 0.46 -5.65 7.38
CA SER A 77 1.61 -4.78 7.06
C SER A 77 1.29 -3.80 5.92
N ALA A 78 0.57 -4.27 4.88
CA ALA A 78 0.12 -3.42 3.79
C ALA A 78 -0.83 -2.33 4.29
N ALA A 79 -1.80 -2.70 5.13
CA ALA A 79 -2.73 -1.77 5.75
C ALA A 79 -2.01 -0.75 6.64
N TYR A 80 -1.05 -1.20 7.45
CA TYR A 80 -0.23 -0.34 8.31
C TYR A 80 0.56 0.69 7.49
N ARG A 81 1.21 0.29 6.40
CA ARG A 81 1.93 1.22 5.51
C ARG A 81 0.99 2.24 4.88
N LEU A 82 -0.21 1.81 4.47
CA LEU A 82 -1.22 2.72 3.92
C LEU A 82 -1.72 3.71 4.99
N GLY A 83 -1.97 3.24 6.22
CA GLY A 83 -2.36 4.08 7.36
C GLY A 83 -1.35 5.20 7.65
N ARG A 84 -0.06 4.87 7.69
CA ARG A 84 1.03 5.86 7.82
C ARG A 84 1.03 6.87 6.68
N ALA A 85 0.93 6.39 5.44
CA ALA A 85 0.91 7.27 4.27
C ALA A 85 -0.30 8.21 4.29
N ILE A 86 -1.45 7.74 4.76
CA ILE A 86 -2.65 8.56 4.94
C ILE A 86 -2.39 9.69 5.93
N PHE A 87 -1.80 9.40 7.08
CA PHE A 87 -1.42 10.42 8.06
C PHE A 87 -0.49 11.48 7.46
N HIS A 88 0.55 11.05 6.74
CA HIS A 88 1.48 11.95 6.06
C HIS A 88 0.91 12.63 4.80
N GLY A 89 -0.41 12.59 4.58
CA GLY A 89 -1.09 13.39 3.55
C GLY A 89 -1.18 12.76 2.16
N LEU A 90 -1.08 11.43 2.04
CA LEU A 90 -1.35 10.75 0.76
C LEU A 90 -2.67 11.21 0.08
N PRO A 91 -3.81 11.39 0.80
CA PRO A 91 -5.07 11.83 0.20
C PRO A 91 -5.07 13.26 -0.33
N SER A 92 -4.17 14.13 0.11
CA SER A 92 -4.07 15.49 -0.43
C SER A 92 -3.22 15.55 -1.70
N ARG A 93 -2.37 14.54 -1.94
CA ARG A 93 -1.48 14.46 -3.11
C ARG A 93 -2.05 13.60 -4.23
N TRP A 94 -2.87 12.60 -3.90
CA TRP A 94 -3.37 11.62 -4.86
C TRP A 94 -4.89 11.64 -4.98
N PRO A 95 -5.44 11.27 -6.15
CA PRO A 95 -6.88 11.13 -6.31
C PRO A 95 -7.47 10.15 -5.30
N VAL A 96 -8.50 10.58 -4.57
CA VAL A 96 -9.15 9.82 -3.50
C VAL A 96 -9.56 8.41 -3.95
N TRP A 97 -10.00 8.26 -5.20
CA TRP A 97 -10.44 6.97 -5.73
C TRP A 97 -9.31 5.91 -5.78
N MET A 98 -8.04 6.32 -5.95
CA MET A 98 -6.93 5.37 -5.96
C MET A 98 -6.72 4.75 -4.59
N ILE A 99 -6.79 5.58 -3.54
CA ILE A 99 -6.65 5.17 -2.15
C ILE A 99 -7.88 4.35 -1.74
N HIS A 100 -9.08 4.83 -2.10
CA HIS A 100 -10.33 4.12 -1.82
C HIS A 100 -10.36 2.72 -2.45
N GLU A 101 -9.82 2.56 -3.66
CA GLU A 101 -9.75 1.25 -4.30
C GLU A 101 -8.76 0.29 -3.60
N LEU A 102 -7.68 0.81 -3.00
CA LEU A 102 -6.78 0.01 -2.16
C LEU A 102 -7.46 -0.41 -0.86
N GLU A 103 -8.08 0.53 -0.16
CA GLU A 103 -8.88 0.30 1.05
C GLU A 103 -9.96 -0.76 0.80
N ARG A 104 -10.76 -0.58 -0.26
CA ARG A 104 -11.83 -1.51 -0.64
C ARG A 104 -11.29 -2.92 -0.89
N ARG A 105 -10.19 -3.04 -1.63
CA ARG A 105 -9.61 -4.36 -1.95
C ARG A 105 -9.01 -5.04 -0.72
N GLY A 106 -8.31 -4.29 0.12
CA GLY A 106 -7.71 -4.81 1.34
C GLY A 106 -8.77 -5.31 2.32
N ALA A 107 -9.77 -4.48 2.62
CA ALA A 107 -10.88 -4.83 3.49
C ALA A 107 -11.73 -6.00 2.96
N PHE A 108 -11.82 -6.16 1.63
CA PHE A 108 -12.51 -7.31 1.04
C PHE A 108 -11.81 -8.65 1.29
N ILE A 109 -10.49 -8.67 1.54
CA ILE A 109 -9.76 -9.92 1.83
C ILE A 109 -10.06 -10.38 3.25
N GLU A 110 -9.81 -9.51 4.23
CA GLU A 110 -10.13 -9.75 5.64
C GLU A 110 -10.21 -8.40 6.37
N GLU A 111 -11.43 -7.95 6.64
CA GLU A 111 -11.72 -6.58 7.10
C GLU A 111 -11.10 -6.27 8.45
N ALA A 112 -11.14 -7.22 9.40
CA ALA A 112 -10.64 -7.01 10.75
C ALA A 112 -9.14 -6.68 10.76
N PHE A 113 -8.31 -7.51 10.12
CA PHE A 113 -6.86 -7.28 10.05
C PHE A 113 -6.50 -6.04 9.25
N TRP A 114 -7.26 -5.75 8.18
CA TRP A 114 -7.05 -4.54 7.39
C TRP A 114 -7.32 -3.28 8.22
N CYS A 115 -8.48 -3.19 8.86
CA CYS A 115 -8.87 -2.03 9.66
C CYS A 115 -7.94 -1.82 10.86
N GLU A 116 -7.55 -2.91 11.53
CA GLU A 116 -6.61 -2.89 12.65
C GLU A 116 -5.24 -2.37 12.20
N GLY A 117 -4.64 -2.98 11.17
CA GLY A 117 -3.33 -2.57 10.66
C GLY A 117 -3.33 -1.12 10.19
N ARG A 118 -4.37 -0.71 9.45
CA ARG A 118 -4.54 0.68 8.98
C ARG A 118 -4.63 1.67 10.15
N SER A 119 -5.37 1.32 11.20
CA SER A 119 -5.51 2.18 12.39
C SER A 119 -4.20 2.29 13.16
N TYR A 120 -3.50 1.18 13.37
CA TYR A 120 -2.19 1.19 14.01
C TYR A 120 -1.16 1.99 13.23
N GLY A 121 -1.11 1.85 11.91
CA GLY A 121 -0.20 2.65 11.09
C GLY A 121 -0.46 4.14 11.21
N TYR A 122 -1.74 4.54 11.22
CA TYR A 122 -2.10 5.95 11.39
C TYR A 122 -1.72 6.48 12.79
N GLN A 123 -2.05 5.73 13.85
CA GLN A 123 -1.76 6.10 15.24
C GLN A 123 -0.25 6.18 15.49
N ASP A 124 0.50 5.18 15.05
CA ASP A 124 1.95 5.13 15.21
C ASP A 124 2.62 6.33 14.53
N ALA A 125 2.20 6.70 13.31
CA ALA A 125 2.69 7.92 12.66
C ALA A 125 2.34 9.19 13.44
N CYS A 126 1.16 9.24 14.07
CA CYS A 126 0.75 10.34 14.93
C CYS A 126 1.65 10.44 16.18
N ASP A 127 1.91 9.31 16.85
CA ASP A 127 2.68 9.28 18.10
C ASP A 127 4.17 9.60 17.87
N TYR A 128 4.73 9.25 16.71
CA TYR A 128 6.12 9.58 16.34
C TYR A 128 6.33 11.06 16.00
N ASP A 129 5.30 11.76 15.50
CA ASP A 129 5.38 13.15 15.04
C ASP A 129 4.86 14.17 16.10
N CYS A 130 4.36 13.70 17.26
CA CYS A 130 3.96 14.51 18.41
C CYS A 130 5.10 14.76 19.40
#